data_AF-A0A0F0G9T4-F1
#
_entry.id   AF-A0A0F0G9T4-F1
#
_cell.length_a   1.000
_cell.length_b   1.000
_cell.length_c   1.000
_cell.angle_alpha   90.00
_cell.angle_beta   90.00
_cell.angle_gamma   90.00
#
_symmetry.space_group_name_H-M   'P 1'
#
loop_
_entity.id
_entity.type
_entity.pdbx_description
1 polymer ?
#
loop_
_entity_poly.entity_id
_entity_poly.type
_entity_poly.pdbx_seq_one_letter_code
_entity_poly.pdbx_strand_id
1 'polypeptide(L)' 'PLTGIVHSAGLVADNYLIRKDPEELARVLAPKVRGLVNLDELSRDLPLRAFVCFSSITGAFGNAGQGDYAAANA' A
#
# COMPACT_ATOMS: atom_id res chain seq x y z
N PRO A 1 8.11 -0.49 -24.77
CA PRO A 1 6.85 -0.20 -24.06
C PRO A 1 6.80 -0.89 -22.69
N LEU A 2 6.22 -0.22 -21.68
CA LEU A 2 5.92 -0.83 -20.38
C LEU A 2 4.77 -1.83 -20.56
N THR A 3 4.95 -3.07 -20.10
CA THR A 3 4.00 -4.17 -20.33
C THR A 3 3.52 -4.84 -19.05
N GLY A 4 4.03 -4.45 -17.88
CA GLY A 4 3.53 -4.93 -16.60
C GLY A 4 4.06 -4.12 -15.42
N ILE A 5 3.32 -4.13 -14.31
CA ILE A 5 3.66 -3.46 -13.06
C ILE A 5 3.53 -4.46 -11.92
N VAL A 6 4.54 -4.49 -11.04
CA VAL A 6 4.47 -5.16 -9.73
C VAL A 6 4.68 -4.09 -8.66
N HIS A 7 3.62 -3.76 -7.95
CA HIS A 7 3.64 -2.74 -6.90
C HIS A 7 4.05 -3.36 -5.57
N SER A 8 5.35 -3.28 -5.28
CA SER A 8 5.96 -3.78 -4.03
C SER A 8 6.40 -2.66 -3.07
N ALA A 9 6.14 -1.38 -3.43
CA ALA A 9 6.46 -0.27 -2.56
C ALA A 9 5.60 -0.32 -1.28
N GLY A 10 6.26 -0.16 -0.14
CA GLY A 10 5.61 -0.25 1.16
C GLY A 10 6.64 -0.09 2.27
N LEU A 11 6.18 0.32 3.44
CA LEU A 11 6.96 0.34 4.67
C LEU A 11 6.08 -0.02 5.85
N VAL A 12 6.72 -0.42 6.94
CA VAL A 12 6.08 -0.83 8.19
C VAL A 12 6.58 0.10 9.29
N ALA A 13 5.70 0.50 10.20
CA ALA A 13 6.02 1.32 11.36
C ALA A 13 5.16 0.89 12.55
N ASP A 14 5.37 -0.32 13.07
CA ASP A 14 4.44 -0.92 14.04
C ASP A 14 4.32 -0.10 15.32
N ASN A 15 3.08 0.23 15.68
CA ASN A 15 2.75 0.93 16.91
C ASN A 15 1.25 0.76 17.20
N TYR A 16 0.87 0.75 18.47
CA TYR A 16 -0.54 0.68 18.84
C TYR A 16 -1.27 1.96 18.40
N LEU A 17 -2.52 1.84 17.96
CA LEU A 17 -3.33 2.97 17.50
C LEU A 17 -3.38 4.12 18.52
N ILE A 18 -3.43 3.81 19.82
CA ILE A 18 -3.44 4.81 20.91
C ILE A 18 -2.14 5.63 21.02
N ARG A 19 -1.04 5.16 20.41
CA ARG A 19 0.28 5.82 20.42
C ARG A 19 0.72 6.24 19.01
N LYS A 20 -0.13 6.05 18.01
CA LYS A 20 0.25 6.21 16.60
C LYS A 20 0.29 7.68 16.25
N ASP A 21 1.42 8.13 15.73
CA ASP A 21 1.56 9.50 15.25
C ASP A 21 0.94 9.66 13.84
N PRO A 22 0.23 10.76 13.55
CA PRO A 22 -0.36 11.00 12.23
C PRO A 22 0.63 10.98 11.07
N GLU A 23 1.88 11.41 11.27
CA GLU A 23 2.92 11.36 10.24
C GLU A 23 3.40 9.93 10.01
N GLU A 24 3.48 9.09 11.04
CA GLU A 24 3.73 7.65 10.89
C GLU A 24 2.64 6.99 10.02
N LEU A 25 1.38 7.27 10.36
CA LEU A 25 0.23 6.75 9.61
C LEU A 25 0.25 7.21 8.15
N ALA A 26 0.49 8.50 7.89
CA ALA A 26 0.58 9.04 6.54
C ALA A 26 1.74 8.40 5.74
N ARG A 27 2.89 8.19 6.37
CA ARG A 27 4.05 7.54 5.73
C ARG A 27 3.76 6.08 5.35
N VAL A 28 3.09 5.32 6.20
CA VAL A 28 2.74 3.91 5.91
C VAL A 28 1.71 3.80 4.78
N LEU A 29 0.70 4.67 4.76
CA LEU A 29 -0.33 4.68 3.72
C LEU A 29 0.21 5.16 2.36
N ALA A 30 1.10 6.15 2.35
CA ALA A 30 1.56 6.83 1.13
C ALA A 30 1.97 5.89 -0.02
N PRO A 31 2.86 4.89 0.16
CA PRO A 31 3.29 4.04 -0.96
C PRO A 31 2.19 3.12 -1.49
N LYS A 32 1.34 2.57 -0.60
CA LYS A 32 0.35 1.55 -0.99
C LYS A 32 -1.00 2.12 -1.40
N VAL A 33 -1.34 3.31 -0.92
CA VAL A 33 -2.59 3.99 -1.26
C VAL A 33 -2.34 5.02 -2.36
N ARG A 34 -1.65 6.13 -2.04
CA ARG A 34 -1.40 7.19 -3.01
C ARG A 34 -0.52 6.70 -4.16
N GLY A 35 0.53 5.95 -3.86
CA GLY A 35 1.43 5.39 -4.87
C GLY A 35 0.70 4.45 -5.84
N LEU A 36 -0.20 3.61 -5.33
CA LEU A 36 -1.00 2.71 -6.16
C LEU A 36 -1.97 3.48 -7.07
N VAL A 37 -2.70 4.46 -6.52
CA VAL A 37 -3.61 5.32 -7.31
C VAL A 37 -2.84 6.04 -8.42
N ASN A 38 -1.68 6.61 -8.12
CA ASN A 38 -0.86 7.27 -9.13
C ASN A 38 -0.41 6.31 -10.23
N LEU A 39 -0.01 5.07 -9.88
CA LEU A 39 0.37 4.06 -10.87
C LEU A 39 -0.82 3.66 -11.75
N ASP A 40 -2.01 3.46 -11.17
CA ASP A 40 -3.24 3.18 -11.93
C ASP A 40 -3.54 4.29 -12.93
N GLU A 41 -3.61 5.54 -12.47
CA GLU A 41 -3.95 6.70 -13.30
C GLU A 41 -2.94 6.91 -14.43
N LEU A 42 -1.64 6.83 -14.13
CA LEU A 42 -0.57 7.09 -15.11
C LEU A 42 -0.36 5.93 -16.09
N SER A 43 -0.84 4.74 -15.78
CA SER A 43 -0.67 3.56 -16.64
C SER A 43 -1.94 3.10 -17.35
N ARG A 44 -3.06 3.81 -17.18
CA ARG A 44 -4.39 3.46 -17.68
C ARG A 44 -4.45 3.13 -19.18
N ASP A 45 -3.70 3.89 -19.99
CA ASP A 45 -3.70 3.73 -21.45
C ASP A 45 -2.51 2.89 -21.97
N LEU A 46 -1.72 2.30 -21.06
CA LEU A 46 -0.58 1.46 -21.43
C LEU A 46 -1.03 0.02 -21.72
N PRO A 47 -0.34 -0.69 -22.64
CA PRO A 47 -0.67 -2.07 -22.99
C PRO A 47 -0.16 -3.06 -21.93
N LEU A 48 -0.55 -2.87 -20.67
CA LEU A 48 -0.16 -3.73 -19.57
C LEU A 48 -0.85 -5.09 -19.69
N ARG A 49 -0.05 -6.16 -19.55
CA ARG A 49 -0.53 -7.54 -19.46
C ARG A 49 -0.79 -7.95 -18.01
N ALA A 50 -0.22 -7.23 -17.06
CA ALA A 50 -0.37 -7.49 -15.63
C ALA A 50 -0.15 -6.20 -14.81
N PHE A 51 -0.99 -6.03 -13.80
CA PHE A 51 -0.79 -5.08 -12.72
C PHE A 51 -1.00 -5.85 -11.41
N VAL A 52 0.09 -6.12 -10.69
CA VAL A 52 0.08 -6.98 -9.49
C VAL A 52 0.41 -6.16 -8.25
N CYS A 53 -0.44 -6.20 -7.24
CA CYS A 53 -0.22 -5.55 -5.96
C CYS A 53 0.32 -6.55 -4.93
N PHE A 54 1.46 -6.26 -4.30
CA PHE A 54 1.92 -7.01 -3.14
C PHE A 54 1.19 -6.52 -1.90
N SER A 55 0.08 -7.18 -1.55
CA SER A 55 -0.67 -6.94 -0.31
C SER A 55 -0.06 -7.71 0.89
N SER A 56 -0.79 -7.81 2.00
CA SER A 56 -0.43 -8.52 3.22
C SER A 56 -1.65 -9.21 3.82
N ILE A 57 -1.42 -10.36 4.47
CA ILE A 57 -2.44 -11.06 5.27
C ILE A 57 -3.07 -10.18 6.35
N THR A 58 -2.35 -9.15 6.81
CA THR A 58 -2.81 -8.17 7.80
C THR A 58 -3.97 -7.33 7.30
N GLY A 59 -4.11 -7.10 5.98
CA GLY A 59 -5.28 -6.41 5.42
C GLY A 59 -6.57 -7.20 5.59
N ALA A 60 -6.49 -8.53 5.59
CA ALA A 60 -7.64 -9.41 5.75
C ALA A 60 -7.95 -9.75 7.22
N PHE A 61 -6.92 -9.97 8.03
CA PHE A 61 -7.09 -10.51 9.40
C PHE A 61 -6.64 -9.57 10.51
N GLY A 62 -6.04 -8.42 10.16
CA GLY A 62 -5.40 -7.52 11.11
C GLY A 62 -4.10 -8.08 11.69
N ASN A 63 -3.38 -7.23 12.40
CA ASN A 63 -2.31 -7.60 13.32
C ASN A 63 -2.13 -6.50 14.37
N ALA A 64 -1.85 -6.87 15.62
CA ALA A 64 -1.67 -5.89 16.69
C ALA A 64 -0.46 -4.99 16.38
N GLY A 65 -0.66 -3.67 16.46
CA GLY A 65 0.36 -2.68 16.11
C GLY A 65 0.42 -2.31 14.61
N GLN A 66 -0.37 -2.97 13.76
CA GLN A 66 -0.31 -2.78 12.30
C GLN A 66 -1.61 -2.20 11.72
N GLY A 67 -2.33 -1.34 12.47
CA GLY A 67 -3.64 -0.84 12.04
C GLY A 67 -3.60 -0.04 10.73
N ASP A 68 -2.60 0.83 10.56
CA ASP A 68 -2.36 1.59 9.34
C ASP A 68 -1.81 0.72 8.20
N TYR A 69 -0.91 -0.21 8.50
CA TYR A 69 -0.39 -1.15 7.50
C TYR A 69 -1.48 -2.10 6.99
N ALA A 70 -2.34 -2.61 7.87
CA ALA A 70 -3.52 -3.39 7.50
C ALA A 70 -4.46 -2.57 6.60
N ALA A 71 -4.77 -1.32 7.00
CA ALA A 71 -5.59 -0.42 6.19
C ALA A 71 -4.95 -0.12 4.81
N ALA A 72 -3.62 -0.05 4.72
CA ALA A 72 -2.91 0.16 3.47
C ALA A 72 -2.95 -1.05 2.51
N ASN A 73 -3.25 -2.26 3.02
CA ASN A 73 -3.22 -3.51 2.27
C ASN A 73 -4.62 -4.11 2.01
N ALA A 74 -5.66 -3.63 2.68
CA ALA A 74 -7.06 -4.00 2.45
C ALA A 74 -7.62 -3.32 1.20
#